data_AF-A0A1Z9QME4-F1
#
_entry.id   AF-A0A1Z9QME4-F1
#
_cell.length_a   1.000
_cell.length_b   1.000
_cell.length_c   1.000
_cell.angle_alpha   90.00
_cell.angle_beta   90.00
_cell.angle_gamma   90.00
#
_symmetry.space_group_name_H-M   'P 1'
#
loop_
_entity.id
_entity.type
_entity.pdbx_description
1 polymer ?
#
loop_
_entity_poly.entity_id
_entity_poly.type
_entity_poly.pdbx_seq_one_letter_code
_entity_poly.pdbx_strand_id
1 'polypeptide(L)'
;MYTTIISIILWAPGPTELLIIAIIILLLFGGRKLPELMRGIGKGVREFNAAKANVRNEVEEGLRAEEQKASEPQKMNNNSKDSANDSPEA
;
A
#
# COMPACT_ATOMS: atom_id res chain seq x y z
N MET A 1 49.95 11.64 8.71
CA MET A 1 49.69 10.21 8.42
C MET A 1 48.91 9.57 9.56
N TYR A 2 49.47 9.42 10.77
CA TYR A 2 48.73 8.88 11.93
C TYR A 2 47.49 9.71 12.30
N THR A 3 47.60 11.04 12.27
CA THR A 3 46.47 11.97 12.49
C THR A 3 45.36 11.82 11.45
N THR A 4 45.74 11.54 10.20
CA THR A 4 44.82 11.31 9.09
C THR A 4 44.08 9.97 9.22
N ILE A 5 44.78 8.91 9.66
CA ILE A 5 44.17 7.60 9.95
C ILE A 5 43.18 7.69 11.13
N ILE A 6 43.52 8.43 12.20
CA ILE A 6 42.61 8.68 13.33
C ILE A 6 41.31 9.37 12.91
N SER A 7 41.38 10.34 11.99
CA SER A 7 40.19 11.08 11.52
C SER A 7 39.24 10.21 10.68
N ILE A 8 39.79 9.27 9.90
CA ILE A 8 39.00 8.31 9.11
C ILE A 8 38.31 7.29 10.03
N ILE A 9 39.00 6.83 11.07
CA ILE A 9 38.44 5.94 12.08
C ILE A 9 37.35 6.66 12.90
N LEU A 10 37.52 7.96 13.18
CA LEU A 10 36.52 8.78 13.87
C LEU A 10 35.30 9.14 13.01
N TRP A 11 35.41 9.13 11.68
CA TRP A 11 34.32 9.52 10.78
C TRP A 11 33.48 8.32 10.32
N ALA A 12 34.02 7.10 10.40
CA ALA A 12 33.24 5.89 10.23
C ALA A 12 32.54 5.56 11.56
N PRO A 13 31.20 5.64 11.67
CA PRO A 13 30.53 5.26 12.90
C PRO A 13 30.62 3.74 13.05
N GLY A 14 31.60 3.30 13.83
CA GLY A 14 31.66 1.94 14.30
C GLY A 14 30.50 1.66 15.28
N PRO A 15 30.31 0.38 15.64
CA PRO A 15 29.33 -0.01 16.66
C PRO A 15 29.52 0.75 17.98
N THR A 16 30.77 1.10 18.31
CA THR A 16 31.17 1.88 19.49
C THR A 16 30.67 3.33 19.44
N GLU A 17 30.86 4.03 18.33
CA GLU A 17 30.40 5.40 18.13
C GLU A 17 28.88 5.50 18.16
N LEU A 18 28.19 4.55 17.51
CA LEU A 18 26.72 4.45 17.54
C LEU A 18 26.20 4.26 18.97
N LEU A 19 26.87 3.43 19.78
CA LEU A 19 26.50 3.23 21.19
C LEU A 19 26.68 4.50 22.02
N ILE A 20 27.77 5.25 21.81
CA ILE A 20 28.01 6.53 22.50
C ILE A 20 26.94 7.56 22.13
N ILE A 21 26.61 7.69 20.83
CA ILE A 21 25.54 8.59 20.37
C ILE A 21 24.19 8.16 20.96
N ALA A 22 23.89 6.86 20.95
CA ALA A 22 22.67 6.33 21.56
C ALA A 22 22.58 6.67 23.05
N ILE A 23 23.68 6.55 23.80
CA ILE A 23 23.73 6.93 25.23
C ILE A 23 23.49 8.43 25.40
N ILE A 24 24.10 9.30 24.59
CA ILE A 24 23.87 10.75 24.67
C ILE A 24 22.40 11.09 24.41
N ILE A 25 21.80 10.52 23.37
CA ILE A 25 20.37 10.69 23.06
C ILE A 25 19.51 10.17 24.24
N LEU A 26 19.90 9.05 24.84
CA LEU A 26 19.21 8.47 25.98
C LEU A 26 19.29 9.35 27.24
N LEU A 27 20.39 10.09 27.44
CA LEU A 27 20.54 11.04 28.54
C LEU A 27 19.72 12.31 28.30
N LEU A 28 19.68 12.81 27.06
CA LEU A 28 18.94 14.03 26.70
C LEU A 28 17.42 13.82 26.70
N PHE A 29 16.96 12.71 26.11
CA PHE A 29 15.53 12.42 25.96
C PHE A 29 15.00 11.44 27.01
N GLY A 30 15.88 10.69 27.68
CA GLY A 30 15.53 9.66 28.64
C GLY A 30 15.37 8.27 27.99
N GLY A 31 15.70 7.23 28.77
CA GLY A 31 15.56 5.81 28.44
C GLY A 31 14.20 5.38 27.87
N ARG A 32 13.15 6.09 28.28
CA ARG A 32 11.75 5.72 28.00
C ARG A 32 11.19 6.38 26.75
N LYS A 33 11.65 7.56 26.36
CA LYS A 33 11.04 8.33 25.26
C LYS A 33 11.37 7.77 23.88
N LEU A 34 12.61 7.30 23.68
CA LEU A 34 13.04 6.72 22.41
C LEU A 34 12.22 5.46 22.01
N PRO A 35 12.06 4.43 22.88
CA PRO A 35 11.23 3.28 22.56
C PRO A 35 9.73 3.61 22.50
N GLU A 36 9.26 4.59 23.28
CA GLU A 36 7.86 5.04 23.25
C GLU A 36 7.50 5.70 21.91
N LEU A 37 8.37 6.58 21.40
CA LEU A 37 8.27 7.16 20.05
C LEU A 37 8.33 6.09 18.95
N MET A 38 9.26 5.14 19.03
CA MET A 38 9.35 4.05 18.05
C MET A 38 8.09 3.18 18.04
N ARG A 39 7.51 2.88 19.21
CA ARG A 39 6.25 2.15 19.31
C ARG A 39 5.08 2.94 18.71
N GLY A 40 5.04 4.25 18.92
CA GLY A 40 4.04 5.14 18.32
C GLY A 40 4.14 5.18 16.79
N ILE A 41 5.35 5.43 16.27
CA ILE A 41 5.63 5.46 14.83
C ILE A 41 5.32 4.08 14.20
N GLY A 42 5.74 2.99 14.83
CA GLY A 42 5.51 1.63 14.31
C GLY A 42 4.03 1.29 14.21
N LYS A 43 3.21 1.70 15.17
CA LYS A 43 1.74 1.58 15.10
C LYS A 43 1.15 2.42 13.98
N GLY A 44 1.55 3.70 13.90
CA GLY A 44 1.06 4.61 12.86
C GLY A 44 1.40 4.13 11.45
N VAL A 45 2.62 3.65 11.21
CA VAL A 45 3.03 3.08 9.93
C VAL A 45 2.23 1.81 9.60
N ARG A 46 1.93 0.96 10.58
CA ARG A 46 1.13 -0.25 10.38
C ARG A 46 -0.31 0.09 10.00
N GLU A 47 -0.95 1.01 10.71
CA GLU A 47 -2.32 1.47 10.43
C GLU A 47 -2.39 2.18 9.07
N PHE A 48 -1.39 3.01 8.75
CA PHE A 48 -1.29 3.66 7.45
C PHE A 48 -1.19 2.66 6.29
N ASN A 49 -0.35 1.62 6.43
CA ASN A 49 -0.23 0.58 5.42
C ASN A 49 -1.53 -0.24 5.27
N ALA A 50 -2.23 -0.53 6.37
CA ALA A 50 -3.51 -1.23 6.32
C ALA A 50 -4.60 -0.40 5.61
N ALA A 51 -4.69 0.90 5.92
CA ALA A 51 -5.61 1.81 5.24
C ALA A 51 -5.29 1.90 3.73
N LYS A 52 -4.01 2.03 3.37
CA LYS A 52 -3.57 2.06 1.97
C LYS A 52 -3.93 0.77 1.22
N ALA A 53 -3.81 -0.39 1.86
CA ALA A 53 -4.18 -1.67 1.26
C ALA A 53 -5.69 -1.78 1.01
N ASN A 54 -6.52 -1.36 1.97
CA ASN A 54 -7.98 -1.37 1.81
C ASN A 54 -8.43 -0.42 0.68
N VAL A 55 -7.91 0.81 0.64
CA VAL A 55 -8.22 1.78 -0.41
C VAL A 55 -7.81 1.25 -1.79
N ARG A 56 -6.65 0.58 -1.90
CA ARG A 56 -6.22 -0.01 -3.18
C ARG A 56 -7.19 -1.08 -3.67
N ASN A 57 -7.64 -1.95 -2.77
CA ASN A 57 -8.57 -3.03 -3.12
C ASN A 57 -9.93 -2.47 -3.55
N GLU A 58 -10.45 -1.46 -2.83
CA GLU A 58 -11.74 -0.82 -3.15
C GLU A 58 -11.70 -0.06 -4.48
N VAL A 59 -10.58 0.61 -4.77
CA VAL A 59 -10.36 1.26 -6.08
C VAL A 59 -10.25 0.23 -7.20
N GLU A 60 -9.54 -0.88 -6.99
CA GLU A 60 -9.38 -1.94 -8.01
C GLU A 60 -10.71 -2.69 -8.26
N GLU A 61 -11.51 -2.91 -7.23
CA GLU A 61 -12.85 -3.50 -7.35
C GLU A 61 -13.84 -2.56 -8.03
N GLY A 62 -13.80 -1.25 -7.71
CA GLY A 62 -14.63 -0.23 -8.37
C GLY A 62 -14.32 -0.12 -9.86
N LEU A 63 -13.03 -0.08 -10.22
CA LEU A 63 -12.59 -0.03 -11.63
C LEU A 63 -13.02 -1.30 -12.39
N ARG A 64 -12.91 -2.48 -11.78
CA ARG A 64 -13.35 -3.75 -12.39
C ARG A 64 -14.87 -3.83 -12.57
N ALA A 65 -15.65 -3.22 -11.67
CA ALA A 65 -17.11 -3.20 -11.77
C ALA A 65 -17.62 -2.28 -12.89
N GLU A 66 -16.91 -1.17 -13.18
CA GLU A 66 -17.21 -0.29 -14.32
C GLU A 66 -16.86 -0.92 -15.67
N GLU A 67 -15.75 -1.67 -15.75
CA GLU A 67 -15.32 -2.32 -17.00
C GLU A 67 -16.22 -3.50 -17.41
N GLN A 68 -16.81 -4.21 -16.44
CA GLN A 68 -17.79 -5.27 -16.71
C GLN A 68 -19.14 -4.74 -17.17
N LYS A 69 -19.55 -3.53 -16.76
CA LYS A 69 -20.79 -2.89 -17.27
C LYS A 69 -20.65 -2.31 -18.67
N ALA A 70 -19.44 -2.03 -19.14
CA ALA A 70 -19.19 -1.47 -20.47
C ALA A 70 -19.10 -2.54 -21.59
N SER A 71 -19.15 -3.83 -21.25
CA SER A 71 -18.84 -4.94 -22.16
C SER A 71 -20.04 -5.82 -22.57
N GLU A 72 -21.29 -5.48 -22.25
CA GLU A 72 -22.45 -6.22 -22.76
C GLU A 72 -22.71 -5.89 -24.24
N PRO A 73 -22.59 -6.85 -25.19
CA PRO A 73 -23.10 -6.67 -26.53
C PRO A 73 -24.63 -6.77 -26.49
N GLN A 74 -25.30 -5.73 -26.98
CA GLN A 74 -26.74 -5.75 -27.27
C GLN A 74 -27.10 -7.00 -28.09
N LYS A 75 -27.71 -7.99 -27.44
CA LYS A 75 -28.50 -9.02 -28.14
C LYS A 75 -29.78 -8.35 -28.64
N MET A 76 -29.71 -7.85 -29.86
CA MET A 76 -30.89 -7.47 -30.63
C MET A 76 -31.70 -8.73 -30.91
N ASN A 77 -32.81 -8.86 -30.17
CA ASN A 77 -33.85 -9.85 -30.33
C ASN A 77 -34.52 -9.65 -31.70
N ASN A 78 -34.19 -10.51 -32.66
CA ASN A 78 -34.91 -10.63 -33.93
C ASN A 78 -35.80 -11.87 -33.91
N ASN A 79 -36.82 -11.88 -33.05
CA ASN A 79 -38.01 -12.69 -33.29
C ASN A 79 -39.06 -11.81 -34.00
N SER A 80 -38.89 -11.71 -35.31
CA SER A 80 -39.93 -11.26 -36.24
C SER A 80 -39.98 -12.27 -37.37
N LYS A 81 -40.76 -13.34 -37.15
CA LYS A 81 -41.46 -14.17 -38.15
C LYS A 81 -42.19 -15.29 -37.42
N ASP A 82 -43.15 -14.89 -36.59
CA ASP A 82 -44.26 -15.76 -36.23
C ASP A 82 -45.54 -14.90 -36.30
N SER A 83 -45.90 -14.58 -37.54
CA SER A 83 -47.20 -14.00 -37.89
C SER A 83 -47.45 -14.25 -39.37
N ALA A 84 -47.90 -15.47 -39.64
CA ALA A 84 -48.79 -15.80 -40.74
C ALA A 84 -49.37 -17.19 -40.45
N ASN A 85 -50.17 -17.27 -39.39
CA ASN A 85 -51.27 -18.22 -39.36
C ASN A 85 -52.26 -17.77 -40.44
N ASP A 86 -52.47 -18.58 -41.48
CA ASP A 86 -53.80 -18.97 -41.98
C ASP A 86 -53.67 -19.71 -43.31
N SER A 87 -53.93 -21.01 -43.32
CA SER A 87 -55.19 -21.54 -43.85
C SER A 87 -55.16 -23.06 -43.83
N PRO A 88 -56.19 -23.72 -43.27
CA PRO A 88 -56.41 -25.14 -43.44
C PRO A 88 -57.12 -25.37 -44.78
N GLU A 89 -56.55 -26.16 -45.70
CA GLU A 89 -57.36 -26.65 -46.82
C GLU A 89 -56.86 -27.97 -47.42
N ALA A 90 -57.80 -28.92 -47.40
CA ALA A 90 -57.99 -30.13 -48.22
C ALA A 90 -56.97 -31.28 -48.14
#